data_AF-A0A7C7E5Q1-F1
#
_entry.id   AF-A0A7C7E5Q1-F1
#
_cell.length_a   1.000
_cell.length_b   1.000
_cell.length_c   1.000
_cell.angle_alpha   90.00
_cell.angle_beta   90.00
_cell.angle_gamma   90.00
#
_symmetry.space_group_name_H-M   'P 1'
#
loop_
_entity.id
_entity.type
_entity.pdbx_description
1 polymer ?
#
loop_
_entity_poly.entity_id
_entity_poly.type
_entity_poly.pdbx_seq_one_letter_code
_entity_poly.pdbx_strand_id
1 'polypeptide(L)' 'EITARELAGYMGTIPYEVVCIIGKRVPRVYIKNGRIVNILNYLI' A
#
# COMPACT_ATOMS: atom_id res chain seq x y z
N GLU A 1 -9.22 0.88 12.85
CA GLU A 1 -8.54 0.41 11.63
C GLU A 1 -9.26 1.04 10.44
N ILE A 2 -8.53 1.59 9.47
CA ILE A 2 -9.11 2.15 8.23
C ILE A 2 -8.75 1.17 7.12
N THR A 3 -9.73 0.73 6.33
CA THR A 3 -9.53 -0.33 5.32
C THR A 3 -9.53 0.22 3.89
N ALA A 4 -8.90 -0.49 2.95
CA ALA A 4 -8.96 -0.14 1.53
C ALA A 4 -10.39 -0.20 0.96
N ARG A 5 -11.26 -1.04 1.54
CA ARG A 5 -12.68 -1.13 1.17
C ARG A 5 -13.45 0.12 1.59
N GLU A 6 -13.18 0.62 2.78
CA GLU A 6 -13.80 1.85 3.28
C GLU A 6 -13.43 3.05 2.39
N LEU A 7 -12.13 3.19 2.06
CA LEU A 7 -11.65 4.22 1.14
C LEU A 7 -12.28 4.09 -0.25
N ALA A 8 -12.37 2.87 -0.78
CA ALA A 8 -13.01 2.61 -2.07
C ALA A 8 -14.49 3.05 -2.08
N GLY A 9 -15.21 2.87 -0.97
CA GLY A 9 -16.59 3.35 -0.79
C GLY A 9 -16.70 4.86 -0.90
N TYR A 10 -15.79 5.62 -0.28
CA TYR A 10 -15.74 7.08 -0.42
C TYR A 10 -15.34 7.55 -1.83
N MET A 11 -14.48 6.79 -2.50
CA MET A 11 -13.99 7.10 -3.85
C MET A 11 -14.94 6.66 -4.97
N GLY A 12 -15.99 5.89 -4.67
CA GLY A 12 -16.87 5.32 -5.68
C GLY A 12 -16.20 4.27 -6.57
N THR A 13 -15.22 3.54 -6.04
CA THR A 13 -14.47 2.50 -6.77
C THR A 13 -14.40 1.17 -6.00
N ILE A 14 -13.53 0.25 -6.43
CA ILE A 14 -13.27 -1.05 -5.82
C ILE A 14 -11.95 -1.05 -5.02
N PRO A 15 -11.79 -1.93 -4.00
CA PRO A 15 -10.60 -1.96 -3.13
C PRO A 15 -9.27 -2.17 -3.89
N TYR A 16 -9.31 -2.90 -5.00
CA TYR A 16 -8.14 -3.17 -5.83
C TYR A 16 -7.56 -1.91 -6.45
N GLU A 17 -8.38 -0.93 -6.81
CA GLU A 17 -7.88 0.34 -7.34
C GLU A 17 -7.12 1.12 -6.27
N VAL A 18 -7.62 1.16 -5.03
CA VAL A 18 -6.97 1.86 -3.90
C VAL A 18 -5.54 1.35 -3.64
N VAL A 19 -5.32 0.03 -3.70
CA VAL A 19 -3.98 -0.54 -3.49
C VAL A 19 -3.09 -0.41 -4.73
N CYS A 20 -3.66 -0.46 -5.93
CA CYS A 20 -2.92 -0.35 -7.20
C CYS A 20 -2.43 1.08 -7.47
N ILE A 21 -3.14 2.12 -7.02
CA ILE A 21 -2.75 3.52 -7.25
C ILE A 21 -1.53 3.97 -6.42
N ILE A 22 -1.04 3.13 -5.49
CA ILE A 22 0.13 3.47 -4.67
C ILE A 22 1.36 3.60 -5.56
N GLY A 23 1.74 4.85 -5.84
CA GLY A 23 2.81 5.19 -6.79
C GLY A 23 4.21 4.76 -6.34
N LYS A 24 5.17 4.87 -7.27
CA LYS A 24 6.57 4.44 -7.11
C LYS A 24 7.33 5.15 -5.99
N ARG A 25 6.96 6.41 -5.67
CA ARG A 25 7.61 7.20 -4.61
C ARG A 25 7.41 6.65 -3.20
N VAL A 26 6.42 5.78 -3.00
CA VAL A 26 6.15 5.15 -1.71
C VAL A 26 7.01 3.89 -1.60
N PRO A 27 7.97 3.81 -0.67
CA PRO A 27 8.81 2.62 -0.51
C PRO A 27 7.98 1.43 -0.01
N ARG A 28 8.33 0.23 -0.45
CA ARG A 28 7.72 -1.03 0.04
C ARG A 28 8.60 -1.61 1.14
N VAL A 29 8.09 -1.62 2.36
CA VAL A 29 8.76 -2.20 3.53
C VAL A 29 8.22 -3.60 3.77
N TYR A 30 9.08 -4.61 3.66
CA TYR A 30 8.72 -6.01 3.89
C TYR A 30 9.04 -6.38 5.34
N ILE A 31 8.04 -6.88 6.06
CA ILE A 31 8.14 -7.25 7.48
C ILE A 31 7.92 -8.76 7.61
N LYS A 32 8.81 -9.45 8.33
CA LYS A 32 8.68 -10.87 8.68
C LYS A 32 9.00 -11.05 10.16
N ASN A 33 8.13 -11.75 10.89
CA ASN A 33 8.27 -11.98 12.34
C ASN A 33 8.48 -10.67 13.14
N GLY A 34 7.74 -9.61 12.79
CA GLY A 34 7.83 -8.30 13.44
C GLY A 34 9.11 -7.51 13.15
N ARG A 35 10.00 -8.00 12.28
CA ARG A 35 11.24 -7.32 11.89
C ARG A 35 11.22 -6.93 10.42
N ILE A 36 11.80 -5.78 10.09
CA ILE A 36 12.03 -5.37 8.70
C ILE A 36 13.07 -6.30 8.09
N VAL A 37 12.74 -6.91 6.95
CA VAL A 37 13.64 -7.79 6.20
C VAL A 37 14.12 -7.22 4.88
N ASN A 38 13.37 -6.26 4.31
CA ASN A 38 13.77 -5.57 3.08
C ASN A 38 13.03 -4.24 2.93
N ILE A 39 13.64 -3.30 2.21
CA ILE A 39 13.04 -2.04 1.81
C ILE A 39 13.30 -1.86 0.31
N LEU A 40 12.23 -1.82 -0.49
CA LEU A 40 12.30 -1.53 -1.92
C LEU A 40 11.92 -0.08 -2.16
N ASN A 41 12.92 0.73 -2.54
CA ASN A 41 12.71 2.07 -3.07
C ASN A 41 12.83 1.99 -4.60
N TYR A 42 11.84 2.50 -5.32
CA TYR A 42 11.88 2.50 -6.79
C TYR A 42 12.59 3.72 -7.39
N LEU A 43 12.96 4.70 -6.57
CA LEU A 43 13.57 5.95 -7.03
C LEU A 43 15.08 6.05 -6.76
N ILE A 44 15.66 5.08 -6.03
CA ILE A 44 17.07 5.02 -5.62
C ILE A 44 17.54 3.58 -5.74
#